data_AF-A0A970C0B5-F1
#
_entry.id   AF-A0A970C0B5-F1
#
_cell.length_a   1.000
_cell.length_b   1.000
_cell.length_c   1.000
_cell.angle_alpha   90.00
_cell.angle_beta   90.00
_cell.angle_gamma   90.00
#
_symmetry.space_group_name_H-M   'P 1'
#
loop_
_entity.id
_entity.type
_entity.pdbx_description
1 polymer ?
#
loop_
_entity_poly.entity_id
_entity_poly.type
_entity_poly.pdbx_seq_one_letter_code
_entity_poly.pdbx_strand_id
1 'polypeptide(L)'
;MMMKVLAVVLALAGNGPVPALPTPPADKVSAAAEEAWTYMYTHDRSAHTNGADICGRTFLLAVASWTGDTTGDARLLKQIRHNLQGDTCLVAAGGYGSQHERIFTGSCVLIRHTPRLWNQLTEDEKHRMDLLMKAALVASAYTTSDAGAAEGRANGDLMGGRNLHRDWNPNFREGMIGMMIVGTIWLGGADNAYAFLDRYDHAAFTQQLKEAGLTNTHRTFAAALEGGQAPKPEQIERDIRNYTYYDTRLDDLMTLYWKLTERTYGATVSAGLNGGAGVEGAGRIAAGADRLPNVGKVGMLYEFASMDAGGPRSSIDYAYTGFRPNLINQVVMLATGYWQRGEKADACIARLKIGIPDLYYKMEHGYLDYSKGHASRRPSTMSGWDTDLMYSLWTDVVEPFHDGKVTCANAGADRTVAAGTAVTLEASASTAAPGTTIRAWRWRAADGRPLAESASATVTLPAGTHPIVLEVTDSAGRVSRDTVVITAK
;
A
#
# COMPACT_ATOMS: atom_id res chain seq x y z
N MET A 1 -44.32 -1.11 6.51
CA MET A 1 -43.50 -1.66 7.60
C MET A 1 -42.05 -1.45 7.20
N MET A 2 -41.44 -0.34 7.63
CA MET A 2 -40.10 0.09 7.20
C MET A 2 -39.03 -0.77 7.90
N MET A 3 -38.22 -1.45 7.09
CA MET A 3 -37.10 -2.28 7.55
C MET A 3 -35.94 -1.36 7.96
N LYS A 4 -35.63 -1.32 9.25
CA LYS A 4 -34.43 -0.67 9.77
C LYS A 4 -33.21 -1.45 9.29
N VAL A 5 -32.43 -0.86 8.38
CA VAL A 5 -31.09 -1.33 8.04
C VAL A 5 -30.19 -1.00 9.25
N LEU A 6 -29.85 -2.03 10.01
CA LEU A 6 -28.90 -1.93 11.12
C LEU A 6 -27.50 -1.83 10.51
N ALA A 7 -26.86 -0.66 10.60
CA ALA A 7 -25.45 -0.50 10.26
C ALA A 7 -24.61 -1.34 11.22
N VAL A 8 -24.21 -2.54 10.79
CA VAL A 8 -23.23 -3.35 11.49
C VAL A 8 -21.87 -2.68 11.28
N VAL A 9 -21.37 -2.02 12.32
CA VAL A 9 -19.96 -1.65 12.40
C VAL A 9 -19.20 -2.97 12.53
N LEU A 10 -18.69 -3.48 11.42
CA LEU A 10 -17.77 -4.61 11.42
C LEU A 10 -16.50 -4.14 12.14
N ALA A 11 -16.31 -4.55 13.39
CA ALA A 11 -15.01 -4.45 14.04
C ALA A 11 -14.04 -5.34 13.25
N LEU A 12 -13.16 -4.72 12.47
CA LEU A 12 -12.11 -5.42 11.74
C LEU A 12 -11.09 -5.91 12.78
N ALA A 13 -11.18 -7.19 13.14
CA ALA A 13 -10.23 -7.82 14.04
C ALA A 13 -8.87 -7.94 13.32
N GLY A 14 -7.95 -7.02 13.63
CA GLY A 14 -6.53 -7.29 13.50
C GLY A 14 -6.10 -8.24 14.63
N ASN A 15 -5.13 -9.12 14.37
CA ASN A 15 -4.64 -10.10 15.36
C ASN A 15 -3.69 -9.48 16.41
N GLY A 16 -3.96 -8.26 16.86
CA GLY A 16 -3.17 -7.58 17.90
C GLY A 16 -3.51 -6.09 18.03
N PRO A 17 -2.94 -5.41 19.04
CA PRO A 17 -3.02 -3.95 19.15
C PRO A 17 -2.39 -3.31 17.92
N VAL A 18 -3.12 -2.37 17.30
CA VAL A 18 -2.64 -1.63 16.13
C VAL A 18 -1.43 -0.76 16.55
N PRO A 19 -0.24 -0.97 15.97
CA PRO A 19 0.95 -0.22 16.34
C PRO A 19 0.87 1.24 15.87
N ALA A 20 1.38 2.17 16.66
CA ALA A 20 1.48 3.58 16.26
C ALA A 20 2.72 3.80 15.39
N LEU A 21 2.54 3.97 14.08
CA LEU A 21 3.62 4.40 13.19
C LEU A 21 3.89 5.91 13.36
N PRO A 22 5.13 6.38 13.12
CA PRO A 22 5.42 7.80 13.04
C PRO A 22 4.57 8.48 11.96
N THR A 23 4.17 9.72 12.23
CA THR A 23 3.56 10.57 11.21
C THR A 23 4.61 10.93 10.16
N PRO A 24 4.32 10.83 8.84
CA PRO A 24 5.21 11.30 7.80
C PRO A 24 5.61 12.78 8.01
N PRO A 25 6.82 13.21 7.58
CA PRO A 25 7.27 14.58 7.79
C PRO A 25 6.34 15.62 7.16
N ALA A 26 6.11 16.73 7.87
CA ALA A 26 5.10 17.72 7.50
C ALA A 26 5.36 18.40 6.15
N ASP A 27 6.63 18.61 5.77
CA ASP A 27 7.01 19.14 4.46
C ASP A 27 6.65 18.16 3.33
N LYS A 28 6.84 16.85 3.54
CA LYS A 28 6.47 15.81 2.58
C LYS A 28 4.95 15.69 2.42
N VAL A 29 4.21 15.76 3.55
CA VAL A 29 2.74 15.78 3.53
C VAL A 29 2.22 17.00 2.78
N SER A 30 2.80 18.17 3.03
CA SER A 30 2.41 19.43 2.37
C SER A 30 2.69 19.37 0.87
N ALA A 31 3.89 18.92 0.47
CA ALA A 31 4.25 18.73 -0.93
C ALA A 31 3.33 17.71 -1.65
N ALA A 32 2.91 16.65 -0.96
CA ALA A 32 1.95 15.69 -1.52
C ALA A 32 0.53 16.29 -1.62
N ALA A 33 0.13 17.16 -0.68
CA ALA A 33 -1.18 17.80 -0.66
C ALA A 33 -1.35 18.90 -1.72
N GLU A 34 -0.25 19.57 -2.11
CA GLU A 34 -0.22 20.63 -3.13
C GLU A 34 -0.42 20.13 -4.57
N GLU A 35 -0.31 18.83 -4.82
CA GLU A 35 -0.46 18.26 -6.15
C GLU A 35 -1.86 18.54 -6.72
N ALA A 36 -1.93 19.25 -7.84
CA ALA A 36 -3.20 19.62 -8.45
C ALA A 36 -3.85 18.48 -9.24
N TRP A 37 -3.03 17.61 -9.83
CA TRP A 37 -3.44 16.58 -10.79
C TRP A 37 -3.90 15.31 -10.09
N THR A 38 -5.00 14.73 -10.57
CA THR A 38 -5.44 13.39 -10.16
C THR A 38 -5.02 12.35 -11.18
N TYR A 39 -4.41 11.25 -10.72
CA TYR A 39 -4.08 10.13 -11.61
C TYR A 39 -5.30 9.26 -11.92
N MET A 40 -5.26 8.55 -13.04
CA MET A 40 -6.32 7.63 -13.47
C MET A 40 -5.72 6.36 -14.07
N TYR A 41 -6.55 5.34 -14.24
CA TYR A 41 -6.18 4.10 -14.92
C TYR A 41 -6.87 4.05 -16.28
N THR A 42 -6.19 3.54 -17.30
CA THR A 42 -6.75 3.37 -18.65
C THR A 42 -6.40 1.97 -19.18
N HIS A 43 -7.22 1.43 -20.09
CA HIS A 43 -6.92 0.15 -20.77
C HIS A 43 -5.72 0.22 -21.73
N ASP A 44 -5.09 1.39 -21.91
CA ASP A 44 -3.92 1.53 -22.76
C ASP A 44 -2.82 0.58 -22.28
N ARG A 45 -2.21 -0.16 -23.21
CA ARG A 45 -1.14 -1.14 -22.90
C ARG A 45 -1.53 -2.13 -21.78
N SER A 46 -2.80 -2.51 -21.71
CA SER A 46 -3.31 -3.52 -20.77
C SER A 46 -3.27 -3.09 -19.29
N ALA A 47 -3.68 -1.84 -18.99
CA ALA A 47 -3.74 -1.18 -17.67
C ALA A 47 -2.62 -0.16 -17.39
N HIS A 48 -2.59 0.93 -18.15
CA HIS A 48 -1.69 2.06 -17.90
C HIS A 48 -2.23 2.98 -16.80
N THR A 49 -1.32 3.56 -16.02
CA THR A 49 -1.65 4.63 -15.05
C THR A 49 -1.19 5.96 -15.62
N ASN A 50 -2.14 6.82 -15.97
CA ASN A 50 -1.87 8.20 -16.34
C ASN A 50 -1.60 9.01 -15.05
N GLY A 51 -0.37 9.49 -14.89
CA GLY A 51 0.14 10.06 -13.63
C GLY A 51 0.88 9.06 -12.72
N ALA A 52 1.54 8.04 -13.30
CA ALA A 52 2.27 7.00 -12.55
C ALA A 52 3.48 7.52 -11.74
N ASP A 53 3.99 8.69 -12.11
CA ASP A 53 5.09 9.43 -11.51
C ASP A 53 4.66 10.18 -10.23
N ILE A 54 3.40 10.60 -10.15
CA ILE A 54 2.85 11.35 -9.00
C ILE A 54 1.96 10.53 -8.07
N CYS A 55 1.60 9.29 -8.45
CA CYS A 55 0.53 8.57 -7.75
C CYS A 55 0.85 8.17 -6.31
N GLY A 56 2.11 7.91 -5.94
CA GLY A 56 2.51 7.55 -4.57
C GLY A 56 2.33 8.67 -3.55
N ARG A 57 2.17 9.93 -3.99
CA ARG A 57 1.67 11.03 -3.15
C ARG A 57 0.39 10.64 -2.41
N THR A 58 -0.51 9.93 -3.09
CA THR A 58 -1.79 9.50 -2.51
C THR A 58 -1.60 8.51 -1.37
N PHE A 59 -0.66 7.58 -1.51
CA PHE A 59 -0.38 6.63 -0.43
C PHE A 59 0.28 7.32 0.76
N LEU A 60 1.22 8.25 0.52
CA LEU A 60 1.80 9.06 1.59
C LEU A 60 0.72 9.83 2.36
N LEU A 61 -0.22 10.48 1.65
CA LEU A 61 -1.34 11.17 2.28
C LEU A 61 -2.22 10.21 3.07
N ALA A 62 -2.48 8.99 2.57
CA ALA A 62 -3.25 7.98 3.30
C ALA A 62 -2.55 7.54 4.60
N VAL A 63 -1.22 7.42 4.60
CA VAL A 63 -0.43 7.15 5.81
C VAL A 63 -0.49 8.33 6.77
N ALA A 64 -0.25 9.54 6.27
CA ALA A 64 -0.33 10.76 7.07
C ALA A 64 -1.70 10.89 7.75
N SER A 65 -2.75 10.68 6.97
CA SER A 65 -4.11 10.67 7.47
C SER A 65 -4.32 9.61 8.55
N TRP A 66 -3.91 8.37 8.29
CA TRP A 66 -4.07 7.30 9.26
C TRP A 66 -3.31 7.58 10.58
N THR A 67 -2.12 8.20 10.51
CA THR A 67 -1.35 8.68 11.68
C THR A 67 -1.84 10.00 12.29
N GLY A 68 -3.05 10.44 11.97
CA GLY A 68 -3.69 11.62 12.58
C GLY A 68 -3.36 12.98 11.97
N ASP A 69 -2.57 13.06 10.90
CA ASP A 69 -2.33 14.31 10.18
C ASP A 69 -3.50 14.63 9.24
N THR A 70 -4.10 15.80 9.37
CA THR A 70 -5.28 16.19 8.59
C THR A 70 -4.96 17.03 7.35
N THR A 71 -3.70 17.43 7.16
CA THR A 71 -3.28 18.40 6.13
C THR A 71 -3.64 17.94 4.72
N GLY A 72 -3.53 16.64 4.46
CA GLY A 72 -3.80 16.04 3.15
C GLY A 72 -5.21 15.49 2.94
N ASP A 73 -6.08 15.50 3.96
CA ASP A 73 -7.35 14.75 3.95
C ASP A 73 -8.24 15.11 2.74
N ALA A 74 -8.39 16.41 2.45
CA ALA A 74 -9.19 16.88 1.32
C ALA A 74 -8.60 16.46 -0.04
N ARG A 75 -7.27 16.55 -0.20
CA ARG A 75 -6.58 16.16 -1.43
C ARG A 75 -6.67 14.64 -1.65
N LEU A 76 -6.52 13.86 -0.58
CA LEU A 76 -6.67 12.40 -0.60
C LEU A 76 -8.08 12.00 -1.03
N LEU A 77 -9.12 12.54 -0.39
CA LEU A 77 -10.50 12.24 -0.76
C LEU A 77 -10.83 12.67 -2.20
N LYS A 78 -10.28 13.80 -2.68
CA LYS A 78 -10.40 14.20 -4.09
C LYS A 78 -9.82 13.13 -5.03
N GLN A 79 -8.63 12.58 -4.73
CA GLN A 79 -8.06 11.49 -5.53
C GLN A 79 -8.96 10.26 -5.54
N ILE A 80 -9.37 9.82 -4.35
CA ILE A 80 -10.11 8.57 -4.19
C ILE A 80 -11.43 8.66 -4.93
N ARG A 81 -12.19 9.74 -4.74
CA ARG A 81 -13.43 10.01 -5.47
C ARG A 81 -13.23 10.02 -6.97
N HIS A 82 -12.10 10.54 -7.47
CA HIS A 82 -11.80 10.49 -8.90
C HIS A 82 -11.62 9.05 -9.38
N ASN A 83 -10.98 8.16 -8.62
CA ASN A 83 -10.83 6.74 -8.99
C ASN A 83 -12.07 5.87 -8.69
N LEU A 84 -13.17 6.44 -8.16
CA LEU A 84 -14.47 5.74 -7.99
C LEU A 84 -15.45 6.03 -9.15
N GLN A 85 -14.96 6.60 -10.25
CA GLN A 85 -15.76 7.03 -11.38
C GLN A 85 -15.42 6.20 -12.63
N GLY A 86 -16.46 5.85 -13.39
CA GLY A 86 -16.42 5.50 -14.80
C GLY A 86 -15.12 4.88 -15.32
N ASP A 87 -14.46 5.63 -16.20
CA ASP A 87 -13.27 5.28 -16.95
C ASP A 87 -11.95 5.71 -16.26
N THR A 88 -12.02 6.11 -15.00
CA THR A 88 -10.86 6.52 -14.19
C THR A 88 -10.58 5.54 -13.05
N CYS A 89 -11.50 4.61 -12.79
CA CYS A 89 -11.35 3.52 -11.85
C CYS A 89 -10.37 2.44 -12.33
N LEU A 90 -10.02 1.51 -11.44
CA LEU A 90 -9.06 0.44 -11.72
C LEU A 90 -9.44 -0.36 -12.97
N VAL A 91 -8.43 -0.88 -13.67
CA VAL A 91 -8.67 -1.84 -14.74
C VAL A 91 -8.87 -3.23 -14.14
N ALA A 92 -8.11 -3.59 -13.10
CA ALA A 92 -8.19 -4.85 -12.37
C ALA A 92 -8.11 -6.08 -13.29
N ALA A 93 -7.17 -6.08 -14.23
CA ALA A 93 -6.93 -7.24 -15.10
C ALA A 93 -6.00 -8.28 -14.46
N GLY A 94 -5.17 -7.88 -13.48
CA GLY A 94 -4.02 -8.64 -13.00
C GLY A 94 -2.74 -8.25 -13.76
N GLY A 95 -1.67 -9.01 -13.59
CA GLY A 95 -0.41 -8.80 -14.31
C GLY A 95 0.33 -7.53 -13.92
N TYR A 96 1.00 -6.89 -14.90
CA TYR A 96 1.88 -5.75 -14.67
C TYR A 96 1.16 -4.56 -14.02
N GLY A 97 -0.07 -4.25 -14.46
CA GLY A 97 -0.82 -3.08 -13.98
C GLY A 97 -1.10 -3.08 -12.48
N SER A 98 -1.20 -4.27 -11.87
CA SER A 98 -1.49 -4.44 -10.44
C SER A 98 -0.46 -3.77 -9.52
N GLN A 99 0.76 -3.49 -10.00
CA GLN A 99 1.75 -2.73 -9.23
C GLN A 99 1.30 -1.30 -8.95
N HIS A 100 0.61 -0.66 -9.92
CA HIS A 100 0.20 0.74 -9.82
C HIS A 100 -1.13 0.84 -9.07
N GLU A 101 -2.02 -0.11 -9.32
CA GLU A 101 -3.29 -0.28 -8.59
C GLU A 101 -3.07 -0.48 -7.08
N ARG A 102 -1.89 -0.95 -6.68
CA ARG A 102 -1.46 -1.11 -5.28
C ARG A 102 -1.56 0.19 -4.48
N ILE A 103 -1.30 1.33 -5.12
CA ILE A 103 -1.36 2.65 -4.48
C ILE A 103 -2.78 2.97 -4.06
N PHE A 104 -3.74 2.80 -4.98
CA PHE A 104 -5.15 3.02 -4.69
C PHE A 104 -5.65 2.02 -3.65
N THR A 105 -5.40 0.71 -3.86
CA THR A 105 -5.91 -0.34 -2.99
C THR A 105 -5.34 -0.27 -1.56
N GLY A 106 -4.04 0.03 -1.41
CA GLY A 106 -3.43 0.28 -0.12
C GLY A 106 -3.98 1.53 0.57
N SER A 107 -4.19 2.62 -0.17
CA SER A 107 -4.80 3.84 0.36
C SER A 107 -6.23 3.61 0.84
N CYS A 108 -7.02 2.80 0.11
CA CYS A 108 -8.38 2.44 0.50
C CYS A 108 -8.43 1.76 1.87
N VAL A 109 -7.50 0.83 2.15
CA VAL A 109 -7.43 0.18 3.46
C VAL A 109 -7.18 1.20 4.56
N LEU A 110 -6.17 2.07 4.41
CA LEU A 110 -5.87 3.09 5.42
C LEU A 110 -7.03 4.06 5.66
N ILE A 111 -7.73 4.46 4.60
CA ILE A 111 -8.94 5.30 4.70
C ILE A 111 -10.05 4.61 5.48
N ARG A 112 -10.30 3.32 5.21
CA ARG A 112 -11.30 2.53 5.94
C ARG A 112 -10.96 2.38 7.42
N HIS A 113 -9.67 2.36 7.75
CA HIS A 113 -9.17 2.37 9.13
C HIS A 113 -8.99 3.79 9.71
N THR A 114 -9.46 4.83 9.02
CA THR A 114 -9.41 6.22 9.48
C THR A 114 -10.85 6.75 9.60
N PRO A 115 -11.52 6.62 10.76
CA PRO A 115 -12.94 6.93 10.90
C PRO A 115 -13.34 8.32 10.41
N ARG A 116 -12.51 9.34 10.64
CA ARG A 116 -12.78 10.71 10.17
C ARG A 116 -12.82 10.84 8.65
N LEU A 117 -12.10 10.00 7.90
CA LEU A 117 -12.14 9.97 6.44
C LEU A 117 -13.26 9.06 5.96
N TRP A 118 -13.36 7.85 6.53
CA TRP A 118 -14.38 6.87 6.17
C TRP A 118 -15.80 7.42 6.31
N ASN A 119 -16.06 8.20 7.37
CA ASN A 119 -17.37 8.80 7.62
C ASN A 119 -17.70 9.97 6.67
N GLN A 120 -16.74 10.50 5.91
CA GLN A 120 -16.99 11.50 4.86
C GLN A 120 -17.40 10.87 3.52
N LEU A 121 -17.24 9.56 3.37
CA LEU A 121 -17.65 8.83 2.18
C LEU A 121 -19.14 8.46 2.27
N THR A 122 -19.85 8.63 1.16
CA THR A 122 -21.21 8.14 0.98
C THR A 122 -21.25 6.61 0.95
N GLU A 123 -22.42 6.01 1.19
CA GLU A 123 -22.57 4.56 1.08
C GLU A 123 -22.31 4.05 -0.35
N ASP A 124 -22.65 4.82 -1.38
CA ASP A 124 -22.31 4.50 -2.77
C ASP A 124 -20.79 4.53 -3.01
N GLU A 125 -20.08 5.53 -2.49
CA GLU A 125 -18.61 5.58 -2.58
C GLU A 125 -17.95 4.39 -1.88
N LYS A 126 -18.42 4.03 -0.67
CA LYS A 126 -17.93 2.84 0.06
C LYS A 126 -18.23 1.55 -0.70
N HIS A 127 -19.40 1.44 -1.31
CA HIS A 127 -19.79 0.29 -2.13
C HIS A 127 -18.89 0.15 -3.37
N ARG A 128 -18.62 1.25 -4.08
CA ARG A 128 -17.71 1.25 -5.23
C ARG A 128 -16.27 0.90 -4.82
N MET A 129 -15.79 1.41 -3.69
CA MET A 129 -14.50 0.99 -3.14
C MET A 129 -14.45 -0.52 -2.91
N ASP A 130 -15.49 -1.09 -2.29
CA ASP A 130 -15.56 -2.53 -2.03
C ASP A 130 -15.56 -3.36 -3.31
N LEU A 131 -16.32 -2.95 -4.34
CA LEU A 131 -16.31 -3.59 -5.66
C LEU A 131 -14.93 -3.54 -6.32
N LEU A 132 -14.24 -2.40 -6.29
CA LEU A 132 -12.90 -2.27 -6.86
C LEU A 132 -11.86 -3.12 -6.13
N MET A 133 -11.92 -3.17 -4.80
CA MET A 133 -11.05 -4.02 -3.98
C MET A 133 -11.27 -5.50 -4.28
N LYS A 134 -12.53 -5.93 -4.38
CA LYS A 134 -12.91 -7.30 -4.75
C LYS A 134 -12.51 -7.66 -6.18
N ALA A 135 -12.67 -6.73 -7.13
CA ALA A 135 -12.26 -6.94 -8.52
C ALA A 135 -10.73 -7.15 -8.63
N ALA A 136 -9.94 -6.29 -8.00
CA ALA A 136 -8.48 -6.44 -7.97
C ALA A 136 -8.07 -7.76 -7.29
N LEU A 137 -8.77 -8.17 -6.22
CA LEU A 137 -8.55 -9.44 -5.54
C LEU A 137 -8.83 -10.64 -6.45
N VAL A 138 -9.97 -10.68 -7.17
CA VAL A 138 -10.31 -11.76 -8.10
C VAL A 138 -9.27 -11.87 -9.22
N ALA A 139 -8.90 -10.74 -9.83
CA ALA A 139 -7.91 -10.72 -10.91
C ALA A 139 -6.54 -11.22 -10.47
N SER A 140 -6.13 -10.82 -9.26
CA SER A 140 -4.86 -11.27 -8.67
C SER A 140 -4.90 -12.73 -8.23
N ALA A 141 -6.03 -13.19 -7.68
CA ALA A 141 -6.23 -14.60 -7.35
C ALA A 141 -6.12 -15.47 -8.61
N TYR A 142 -6.80 -15.07 -9.67
CA TYR A 142 -6.81 -15.81 -10.94
C TYR A 142 -5.42 -15.91 -11.56
N THR A 143 -4.65 -14.83 -11.53
CA THR A 143 -3.31 -14.78 -12.12
C THR A 143 -2.22 -15.46 -11.27
N THR A 144 -2.50 -15.78 -10.00
CA THR A 144 -1.47 -16.28 -9.07
C THR A 144 -1.76 -17.61 -8.40
N SER A 145 -3.00 -18.11 -8.45
CA SER A 145 -3.38 -19.32 -7.71
C SER A 145 -2.62 -20.58 -8.15
N ASP A 146 -2.43 -21.52 -7.22
CA ASP A 146 -1.90 -22.84 -7.53
C ASP A 146 -2.86 -23.63 -8.44
N ALA A 147 -4.17 -23.48 -8.26
CA ALA A 147 -5.16 -24.09 -9.14
C ALA A 147 -5.01 -23.63 -10.61
N GLY A 148 -4.76 -22.33 -10.83
CA GLY A 148 -4.47 -21.77 -12.15
C GLY A 148 -3.11 -22.18 -12.73
N ALA A 149 -2.15 -22.54 -11.87
CA ALA A 149 -0.83 -23.04 -12.25
C ALA A 149 -0.75 -24.57 -12.39
N ALA A 150 -1.80 -25.29 -11.98
CA ALA A 150 -1.81 -26.75 -11.97
C ALA A 150 -1.58 -27.32 -13.37
N GLU A 151 -0.88 -28.46 -13.42
CA GLU A 151 -0.53 -29.16 -14.68
C GLU A 151 0.36 -28.33 -15.62
N GLY A 152 1.16 -27.40 -15.07
CA GLY A 152 2.07 -26.57 -15.85
C GLY A 152 1.39 -25.45 -16.63
N ARG A 153 0.12 -25.16 -16.32
CA ARG A 153 -0.60 -24.02 -16.88
C ARG A 153 -0.03 -22.71 -16.35
N ALA A 154 -0.20 -21.64 -17.11
CA ALA A 154 0.04 -20.28 -16.67
C ALA A 154 -1.16 -19.44 -17.07
N ASN A 155 -1.90 -18.97 -16.06
CA ASN A 155 -3.02 -18.07 -16.30
C ASN A 155 -2.50 -16.74 -16.87
N GLY A 156 -3.15 -16.30 -17.94
CA GLY A 156 -3.06 -14.91 -18.40
C GLY A 156 -3.86 -13.98 -17.49
N ASP A 157 -3.94 -12.71 -17.87
CA ASP A 157 -4.80 -11.74 -17.19
C ASP A 157 -6.28 -11.93 -17.60
N LEU A 158 -7.18 -11.20 -16.94
CA LEU A 158 -8.63 -11.28 -17.24
C LEU A 158 -9.01 -10.73 -18.62
N MET A 159 -8.09 -10.06 -19.33
CA MET A 159 -8.26 -9.61 -20.71
C MET A 159 -7.70 -10.60 -21.73
N GLY A 160 -7.10 -11.71 -21.28
CA GLY A 160 -6.45 -12.70 -22.14
C GLY A 160 -5.00 -12.41 -22.48
N GLY A 161 -4.42 -11.35 -21.90
CA GLY A 161 -3.00 -11.03 -22.03
C GLY A 161 -2.13 -12.12 -21.41
N ARG A 162 -1.03 -12.47 -22.10
CA ARG A 162 -0.10 -13.54 -21.67
C ARG A 162 1.29 -13.04 -21.28
N ASN A 163 1.50 -11.73 -21.29
CA ASN A 163 2.77 -11.13 -20.87
C ASN A 163 2.81 -10.94 -19.35
N LEU A 164 2.63 -12.03 -18.62
CA LEU A 164 2.77 -12.11 -17.17
C LEU A 164 3.04 -13.56 -16.75
N HIS A 165 3.58 -13.71 -15.55
CA HIS A 165 3.62 -14.97 -14.83
C HIS A 165 3.72 -14.68 -13.33
N ARG A 166 3.10 -15.52 -12.51
CA ARG A 166 3.18 -15.46 -11.04
C ARG A 166 4.60 -15.62 -10.46
N ASP A 167 5.55 -16.03 -11.29
CA ASP A 167 6.94 -16.35 -10.90
C ASP A 167 7.99 -15.48 -11.58
N TRP A 168 7.56 -14.57 -12.46
CA TRP A 168 8.45 -13.62 -13.13
C TRP A 168 9.02 -12.60 -12.14
N ASN A 169 9.65 -11.56 -12.66
CA ASN A 169 10.38 -10.61 -11.85
C ASN A 169 9.45 -9.80 -10.91
N PRO A 170 10.01 -9.21 -9.83
CA PRO A 170 9.27 -8.48 -8.81
C PRO A 170 8.24 -7.48 -9.35
N ASN A 171 8.55 -6.79 -10.45
CA ASN A 171 7.66 -5.81 -11.08
C ASN A 171 6.27 -6.37 -11.49
N PHE A 172 6.13 -7.70 -11.63
CA PHE A 172 4.84 -8.37 -11.84
C PHE A 172 4.26 -8.90 -10.52
N ARG A 173 5.10 -9.56 -9.72
CA ARG A 173 4.69 -10.34 -8.54
C ARG A 173 4.18 -9.48 -7.39
N GLU A 174 4.87 -8.38 -7.10
CA GLU A 174 4.56 -7.51 -5.96
C GLU A 174 3.15 -6.94 -6.04
N GLY A 175 2.75 -6.53 -7.25
CA GLY A 175 1.41 -6.06 -7.54
C GLY A 175 0.35 -7.13 -7.29
N MET A 176 0.48 -8.31 -7.90
CA MET A 176 -0.55 -9.34 -7.85
C MET A 176 -0.63 -10.02 -6.47
N ILE A 177 0.48 -10.55 -5.96
CA ILE A 177 0.49 -11.28 -4.67
C ILE A 177 0.26 -10.31 -3.50
N GLY A 178 0.75 -9.06 -3.61
CA GLY A 178 0.42 -8.00 -2.66
C GLY A 178 -1.09 -7.74 -2.56
N MET A 179 -1.85 -7.96 -3.64
CA MET A 179 -3.32 -7.88 -3.60
C MET A 179 -3.96 -8.93 -2.73
N MET A 180 -3.38 -10.12 -2.67
CA MET A 180 -3.91 -11.17 -1.81
C MET A 180 -3.76 -10.80 -0.34
N ILE A 181 -2.67 -10.11 0.02
CA ILE A 181 -2.48 -9.55 1.36
C ILE A 181 -3.47 -8.41 1.61
N VAL A 182 -3.42 -7.36 0.80
CA VAL A 182 -4.22 -6.13 0.99
C VAL A 182 -5.73 -6.42 0.89
N GLY A 183 -6.15 -7.28 -0.02
CA GLY A 183 -7.55 -7.68 -0.21
C GLY A 183 -8.08 -8.54 0.94
N THR A 184 -7.25 -9.42 1.50
CA THR A 184 -7.62 -10.18 2.70
C THR A 184 -7.84 -9.26 3.90
N ILE A 185 -6.93 -8.29 4.08
CA ILE A 185 -7.06 -7.27 5.14
C ILE A 185 -8.32 -6.42 4.92
N TRP A 186 -8.60 -6.00 3.68
CA TRP A 186 -9.83 -5.28 3.34
C TRP A 186 -11.09 -6.06 3.70
N LEU A 187 -11.13 -7.36 3.41
CA LEU A 187 -12.28 -8.21 3.75
C LEU A 187 -12.35 -8.54 5.25
N GLY A 188 -11.37 -8.12 6.06
CA GLY A 188 -11.34 -8.32 7.49
C GLY A 188 -10.85 -9.70 7.92
N GLY A 189 -10.01 -10.33 7.10
CA GLY A 189 -9.34 -11.59 7.44
C GLY A 189 -9.60 -12.71 6.43
N ALA A 190 -8.86 -13.81 6.62
CA ALA A 190 -8.84 -14.95 5.70
C ALA A 190 -10.22 -15.60 5.51
N ASP A 191 -11.00 -15.75 6.58
CA ASP A 191 -12.32 -16.39 6.52
C ASP A 191 -13.26 -15.64 5.56
N ASN A 192 -13.29 -14.31 5.64
CA ASN A 192 -14.11 -13.49 4.74
C ASN A 192 -13.56 -13.46 3.31
N ALA A 193 -12.23 -13.50 3.16
CA ALA A 193 -11.59 -13.60 1.85
C ALA A 193 -11.93 -14.93 1.15
N TYR A 194 -11.82 -16.04 1.85
CA TYR A 194 -12.25 -17.35 1.36
C TYR A 194 -13.75 -17.40 1.10
N ALA A 195 -14.58 -16.90 2.03
CA ALA A 195 -16.02 -16.84 1.81
C ALA A 195 -16.42 -16.07 0.55
N PHE A 196 -15.69 -15.00 0.21
CA PHE A 196 -15.90 -14.24 -1.02
C PHE A 196 -15.39 -15.00 -2.26
N LEU A 197 -14.13 -15.46 -2.28
CA LEU A 197 -13.54 -16.14 -3.43
C LEU A 197 -14.25 -17.46 -3.74
N ASP A 198 -14.62 -18.23 -2.70
CA ASP A 198 -15.19 -19.57 -2.88
C ASP A 198 -16.62 -19.52 -3.41
N ARG A 199 -17.35 -18.44 -3.10
CA ARG A 199 -18.73 -18.19 -3.54
C ARG A 199 -18.81 -17.19 -4.70
N TYR A 200 -17.67 -16.83 -5.28
CA TYR A 200 -17.63 -15.88 -6.38
C TYR A 200 -18.43 -16.40 -7.57
N ASP A 201 -19.28 -15.52 -8.10
CA ASP A 201 -20.07 -15.69 -9.32
C ASP A 201 -19.67 -14.56 -10.27
N HIS A 202 -19.03 -14.92 -11.38
CA HIS A 202 -18.45 -13.94 -12.29
C HIS A 202 -19.51 -13.08 -12.97
N ALA A 203 -20.63 -13.68 -13.39
CA ALA A 203 -21.68 -12.98 -14.10
C ALA A 203 -22.40 -11.98 -13.18
N ALA A 204 -22.76 -12.41 -11.97
CA ALA A 204 -23.41 -11.55 -10.99
C ALA A 204 -22.48 -10.40 -10.56
N PHE A 205 -21.19 -10.66 -10.37
CA PHE A 205 -20.23 -9.62 -10.01
C PHE A 205 -20.01 -8.62 -11.15
N THR A 206 -19.93 -9.10 -12.40
CA THR A 206 -19.83 -8.22 -13.59
C THR A 206 -21.03 -7.27 -13.68
N GLN A 207 -22.23 -7.76 -13.38
CA GLN A 207 -23.43 -6.93 -13.36
C GLN A 207 -23.37 -5.87 -12.24
N GLN A 208 -22.87 -6.20 -11.05
CA GLN A 208 -22.69 -5.21 -9.98
C GLN A 208 -21.71 -4.09 -10.39
N LEU A 209 -20.61 -4.42 -11.06
CA LEU A 209 -19.67 -3.42 -11.59
C LEU A 209 -20.34 -2.47 -12.59
N LYS A 210 -21.21 -3.01 -13.45
CA LYS A 210 -21.98 -2.25 -14.43
C LYS A 210 -22.94 -1.28 -13.74
N GLU A 211 -23.71 -1.77 -12.78
CA GLU A 211 -24.71 -0.99 -12.03
C GLU A 211 -24.05 0.13 -11.21
N ALA A 212 -22.86 -0.12 -10.66
CA ALA A 212 -22.06 0.86 -9.96
C ALA A 212 -21.36 1.90 -10.87
N GLY A 213 -21.48 1.75 -12.20
CA GLY A 213 -20.88 2.68 -13.18
C GLY A 213 -19.35 2.64 -13.20
N LEU A 214 -18.73 1.52 -12.83
CA LEU A 214 -17.27 1.35 -12.81
C LEU A 214 -16.77 0.85 -14.18
N THR A 215 -16.89 1.70 -15.21
CA THR A 215 -16.71 1.34 -16.63
C THR A 215 -15.41 0.60 -16.93
N ASN A 216 -14.25 1.04 -16.40
CA ASN A 216 -12.99 0.34 -16.66
C ASN A 216 -13.01 -1.09 -16.10
N THR A 217 -13.34 -1.22 -14.83
CA THR A 217 -13.37 -2.54 -14.19
C THR A 217 -14.44 -3.43 -14.83
N HIS A 218 -15.63 -2.89 -15.10
CA HIS A 218 -16.69 -3.61 -15.81
C HIS A 218 -16.21 -4.12 -17.18
N ARG A 219 -15.54 -3.28 -17.98
CA ARG A 219 -15.00 -3.69 -19.29
C ARG A 219 -14.07 -4.89 -19.17
N THR A 220 -13.24 -4.93 -18.12
CA THR A 220 -12.34 -6.06 -17.88
C THR A 220 -13.09 -7.35 -17.58
N PHE A 221 -14.08 -7.29 -16.72
CA PHE A 221 -14.84 -8.47 -16.30
C PHE A 221 -15.85 -8.92 -17.37
N ALA A 222 -16.40 -8.00 -18.14
CA ALA A 222 -17.28 -8.28 -19.26
C ALA A 222 -16.57 -9.02 -20.41
N ALA A 223 -15.27 -8.83 -20.60
CA ALA A 223 -14.49 -9.51 -21.64
C ALA A 223 -14.61 -11.05 -21.56
N ALA A 224 -14.71 -11.60 -20.35
CA ALA A 224 -14.92 -13.04 -20.14
C ALA A 224 -16.29 -13.53 -20.66
N LEU A 225 -17.32 -12.66 -20.65
CA LEU A 225 -18.68 -12.97 -21.09
C LEU A 225 -18.86 -12.81 -22.61
N GLU A 226 -18.11 -11.90 -23.21
CA GLU A 226 -18.16 -11.61 -24.65
C GLU A 226 -17.41 -12.66 -25.50
N GLY A 227 -16.49 -13.41 -24.89
CA GLY A 227 -15.65 -14.42 -25.54
C GLY A 227 -14.36 -13.86 -26.15
N GLY A 228 -13.53 -14.74 -26.73
CA GLY A 228 -12.25 -14.36 -27.33
C GLY A 228 -11.05 -14.91 -26.56
N GLN A 229 -10.03 -14.07 -26.33
CA GLN A 229 -8.80 -14.48 -25.62
C GLN A 229 -8.92 -14.42 -24.10
N ALA A 230 -9.91 -13.69 -23.57
CA ALA A 230 -10.20 -13.61 -22.15
C ALA A 230 -10.60 -15.00 -21.60
N PRO A 231 -10.27 -15.30 -20.33
CA PRO A 231 -10.66 -16.55 -19.70
C PRO A 231 -12.17 -16.62 -19.52
N LYS A 232 -12.72 -17.84 -19.62
CA LYS A 232 -14.16 -18.06 -19.41
C LYS A 232 -14.53 -17.90 -17.93
N PRO A 233 -15.77 -17.47 -17.62
CA PRO A 233 -16.28 -17.38 -16.25
C PRO A 233 -15.99 -18.61 -15.39
N GLU A 234 -16.27 -19.81 -15.92
CA GLU A 234 -16.10 -21.07 -15.18
C GLU A 234 -14.64 -21.38 -14.88
N GLN A 235 -13.73 -20.91 -15.74
CA GLN A 235 -12.28 -21.02 -15.50
C GLN A 235 -11.85 -20.06 -14.39
N ILE A 236 -12.31 -18.80 -14.41
CA ILE A 236 -12.00 -17.82 -13.37
C ILE A 236 -12.47 -18.34 -12.01
N GLU A 237 -13.75 -18.72 -11.91
CA GLU A 237 -14.35 -19.21 -10.67
C GLU A 237 -13.64 -20.46 -10.14
N ARG A 238 -13.33 -21.43 -11.01
CA ARG A 238 -12.61 -22.63 -10.62
C ARG A 238 -11.21 -22.31 -10.07
N ASP A 239 -10.47 -21.44 -10.74
CA ASP A 239 -9.06 -21.21 -10.44
C ASP A 239 -8.85 -20.30 -9.21
N ILE A 240 -9.85 -19.50 -8.81
CA ILE A 240 -9.73 -18.66 -7.60
C ILE A 240 -10.25 -19.32 -6.32
N ARG A 241 -11.08 -20.36 -6.43
CA ARG A 241 -11.60 -21.15 -5.30
C ARG A 241 -10.49 -21.87 -4.56
N ASN A 242 -10.63 -21.99 -3.24
CA ASN A 242 -9.63 -22.59 -2.35
C ASN A 242 -8.22 -22.01 -2.57
N TYR A 243 -8.12 -20.69 -2.75
CA TYR A 243 -6.88 -20.02 -3.12
C TYR A 243 -5.68 -20.42 -2.23
N THR A 244 -4.59 -20.80 -2.90
CA THR A 244 -3.24 -20.92 -2.34
C THR A 244 -2.21 -20.37 -3.32
N TYR A 245 -1.08 -19.92 -2.78
CA TYR A 245 0.11 -19.55 -3.53
C TYR A 245 1.33 -20.31 -3.01
N TYR A 246 1.81 -21.29 -3.77
CA TYR A 246 2.81 -22.24 -3.30
C TYR A 246 2.43 -22.82 -1.93
N ASP A 247 1.22 -23.37 -1.86
CA ASP A 247 0.59 -23.96 -0.68
C ASP A 247 0.38 -22.98 0.49
N THR A 248 0.74 -21.69 0.32
CA THR A 248 0.52 -20.65 1.32
C THR A 248 -0.91 -20.14 1.21
N ARG A 249 -1.63 -20.22 2.33
CA ARG A 249 -3.03 -19.82 2.47
C ARG A 249 -3.14 -18.34 2.89
N LEU A 250 -4.35 -17.80 2.80
CA LEU A 250 -4.64 -16.40 3.17
C LEU A 250 -4.66 -16.16 4.69
N ASP A 251 -4.66 -17.22 5.49
CA ASP A 251 -4.49 -17.14 6.95
C ASP A 251 -3.01 -16.92 7.37
N ASP A 252 -2.05 -17.08 6.45
CA ASP A 252 -0.62 -16.83 6.66
C ASP A 252 -0.09 -15.71 5.75
N LEU A 253 -0.61 -14.49 5.96
CA LEU A 253 -0.21 -13.31 5.21
C LEU A 253 1.27 -12.95 5.39
N MET A 254 1.88 -13.27 6.54
CA MET A 254 3.30 -13.01 6.77
C MET A 254 4.20 -13.89 5.91
N THR A 255 3.83 -15.15 5.64
CA THR A 255 4.56 -15.99 4.69
C THR A 255 4.41 -15.47 3.26
N LEU A 256 3.23 -14.97 2.86
CA LEU A 256 3.06 -14.33 1.54
C LEU A 256 3.96 -13.10 1.39
N TYR A 257 3.98 -12.21 2.39
CA TYR A 257 4.84 -11.03 2.39
C TYR A 257 6.33 -11.41 2.38
N TRP A 258 6.72 -12.42 3.17
CA TRP A 258 8.09 -12.91 3.20
C TRP A 258 8.56 -13.46 1.85
N LYS A 259 7.73 -14.27 1.16
CA LYS A 259 8.05 -14.77 -0.19
C LYS A 259 8.24 -13.63 -1.21
N LEU A 260 7.42 -12.58 -1.10
CA LEU A 260 7.58 -11.37 -1.93
C LEU A 260 8.91 -10.68 -1.64
N THR A 261 9.17 -10.32 -0.38
CA THR A 261 10.37 -9.59 0.02
C THR A 261 11.64 -10.38 -0.24
N GLU A 262 11.65 -11.70 -0.02
CA GLU A 262 12.79 -12.55 -0.34
C GLU A 262 13.11 -12.54 -1.84
N ARG A 263 12.08 -12.60 -2.70
CA ARG A 263 12.30 -12.50 -4.14
C ARG A 263 12.75 -11.11 -4.55
N THR A 264 12.11 -10.07 -4.03
CA THR A 264 12.35 -8.68 -4.43
C THR A 264 13.70 -8.18 -3.96
N TYR A 265 14.14 -8.56 -2.76
CA TYR A 265 15.40 -8.13 -2.13
C TYR A 265 16.40 -9.29 -2.01
N GLY A 266 16.33 -10.26 -2.92
CA GLY A 266 17.12 -11.49 -2.86
C GLY A 266 18.50 -11.38 -3.50
N ALA A 267 18.82 -10.29 -4.20
CA ALA A 267 20.11 -10.17 -4.88
C ALA A 267 21.21 -9.67 -3.93
N THR A 268 22.46 -9.93 -4.32
CA THR A 268 23.64 -9.46 -3.60
C THR A 268 24.04 -8.08 -4.12
N VAL A 269 24.26 -7.13 -3.21
CA VAL A 269 24.65 -5.76 -3.55
C VAL A 269 25.94 -5.74 -4.37
N SER A 270 25.84 -5.11 -5.54
CA SER A 270 26.92 -4.89 -6.49
C SER A 270 26.69 -3.60 -7.28
N ALA A 271 27.75 -3.13 -7.94
CA ALA A 271 27.71 -1.92 -8.78
C ALA A 271 26.93 -2.12 -10.10
N GLY A 272 26.58 -3.35 -10.47
CA GLY A 272 25.90 -3.68 -11.72
C GLY A 272 26.29 -5.05 -12.25
N LEU A 273 25.73 -5.39 -13.41
CA LEU A 273 26.05 -6.62 -14.14
C LEU A 273 27.56 -6.74 -14.39
N ASN A 274 28.06 -7.98 -14.47
CA ASN A 274 29.46 -8.28 -14.77
C ASN A 274 30.44 -7.55 -13.84
N GLY A 275 30.16 -7.52 -12.54
CA GLY A 275 31.02 -6.86 -11.55
C GLY A 275 31.07 -5.33 -11.69
N GLY A 276 30.02 -4.72 -12.24
CA GLY A 276 29.97 -3.28 -12.50
C GLY A 276 30.56 -2.84 -13.85
N ALA A 277 30.97 -3.79 -14.71
CA ALA A 277 31.31 -3.48 -16.11
C ALA A 277 30.06 -3.22 -16.97
N GLY A 278 28.93 -3.83 -16.59
CA GLY A 278 27.69 -3.77 -17.35
C GLY A 278 27.71 -4.66 -18.61
N VAL A 279 26.66 -4.51 -19.42
CA VAL A 279 26.55 -5.04 -20.79
C VAL A 279 26.47 -3.82 -21.72
N GLU A 280 27.40 -3.73 -22.67
CA GLU A 280 27.56 -2.55 -23.56
C GLU A 280 27.70 -1.21 -22.81
N GLY A 281 28.20 -1.28 -21.56
CA GLY A 281 28.39 -0.13 -20.67
C GLY A 281 27.19 0.22 -19.78
N ALA A 282 26.08 -0.53 -19.86
CA ALA A 282 24.86 -0.32 -19.07
C ALA A 282 24.50 -1.52 -18.18
N GLY A 283 23.46 -1.40 -17.37
CA GLY A 283 23.14 -2.32 -16.28
C GLY A 283 24.05 -2.11 -15.07
N ARG A 284 24.37 -0.84 -14.77
CA ARG A 284 25.34 -0.47 -13.73
C ARG A 284 25.11 0.95 -13.21
N ILE A 285 25.61 1.21 -12.00
CA ILE A 285 25.67 2.56 -11.44
C ILE A 285 26.62 3.43 -12.27
N ALA A 286 26.24 4.69 -12.49
CA ALA A 286 26.98 5.62 -13.33
C ALA A 286 28.20 6.22 -12.62
N ALA A 287 28.08 6.48 -11.31
CA ALA A 287 29.14 7.02 -10.46
C ALA A 287 29.11 6.41 -9.05
N GLY A 288 30.17 6.60 -8.27
CA GLY A 288 30.21 6.21 -6.85
C GLY A 288 30.28 4.71 -6.55
N ALA A 289 30.62 3.86 -7.54
CA ALA A 289 30.71 2.41 -7.35
C ALA A 289 31.71 1.99 -6.25
N ASP A 290 32.79 2.76 -6.08
CA ASP A 290 33.84 2.57 -5.06
C ASP A 290 33.36 2.87 -3.63
N ARG A 291 32.27 3.63 -3.49
CA ARG A 291 31.67 4.03 -2.21
C ARG A 291 30.29 3.42 -1.98
N LEU A 292 29.86 2.50 -2.85
CA LEU A 292 28.57 1.82 -2.72
C LEU A 292 28.52 1.07 -1.37
N PRO A 293 27.55 1.38 -0.49
CA PRO A 293 27.43 0.70 0.80
C PRO A 293 27.03 -0.77 0.63
N ASN A 294 27.28 -1.59 1.65
CA ASN A 294 26.79 -2.96 1.76
C ASN A 294 27.17 -3.93 0.62
N VAL A 295 28.18 -3.62 -0.21
CA VAL A 295 28.66 -4.52 -1.27
C VAL A 295 28.92 -5.93 -0.73
N GLY A 296 28.40 -6.94 -1.43
CA GLY A 296 28.50 -8.35 -1.03
C GLY A 296 27.46 -8.80 0.00
N LYS A 297 26.58 -7.92 0.49
CA LYS A 297 25.45 -8.30 1.35
C LYS A 297 24.21 -8.63 0.50
N VAL A 298 23.40 -9.57 0.97
CA VAL A 298 22.08 -9.87 0.38
C VAL A 298 21.09 -8.80 0.80
N GLY A 299 20.33 -8.29 -0.16
CA GLY A 299 19.35 -7.23 0.07
C GLY A 299 19.14 -6.33 -1.14
N MET A 300 20.03 -6.34 -2.13
CA MET A 300 19.83 -5.60 -3.38
C MET A 300 18.54 -6.04 -4.06
N LEU A 301 17.82 -5.09 -4.65
CA LEU A 301 16.65 -5.44 -5.44
C LEU A 301 17.03 -6.36 -6.61
N TYR A 302 16.30 -7.45 -6.76
CA TYR A 302 16.55 -8.48 -7.76
C TYR A 302 16.56 -7.93 -9.19
N GLU A 303 15.82 -6.84 -9.42
CA GLU A 303 15.73 -6.16 -10.71
C GLU A 303 17.05 -5.55 -11.22
N PHE A 304 18.03 -5.34 -10.33
CA PHE A 304 19.38 -4.95 -10.73
C PHE A 304 20.24 -6.12 -11.26
N ALA A 305 19.77 -7.35 -11.12
CA ALA A 305 20.45 -8.58 -11.55
C ALA A 305 19.44 -9.66 -11.99
N SER A 306 18.44 -9.24 -12.77
CA SER A 306 17.34 -10.10 -13.23
C SER A 306 17.55 -10.56 -14.67
N MET A 307 16.55 -11.24 -15.23
CA MET A 307 16.49 -11.68 -16.63
C MET A 307 15.15 -11.26 -17.23
N ASP A 308 15.13 -10.84 -18.49
CA ASP A 308 13.91 -10.67 -19.29
C ASP A 308 14.02 -11.42 -20.63
N ALA A 309 13.04 -11.25 -21.52
CA ALA A 309 13.03 -11.94 -22.81
C ALA A 309 14.23 -11.59 -23.72
N GLY A 310 14.90 -10.46 -23.47
CA GLY A 310 16.10 -10.03 -24.17
C GLY A 310 17.41 -10.44 -23.50
N GLY A 311 17.37 -11.24 -22.44
CA GLY A 311 18.56 -11.70 -21.70
C GLY A 311 18.69 -11.02 -20.33
N PRO A 312 19.92 -10.72 -19.87
CA PRO A 312 20.12 -10.03 -18.59
C PRO A 312 19.32 -8.73 -18.51
N ARG A 313 18.80 -8.42 -17.33
CA ARG A 313 18.17 -7.14 -17.03
C ARG A 313 18.76 -6.56 -15.76
N SER A 314 19.04 -5.28 -15.80
CA SER A 314 19.49 -4.49 -14.67
C SER A 314 18.97 -3.08 -14.82
N SER A 315 17.92 -2.76 -14.06
CA SER A 315 17.21 -1.50 -14.26
C SER A 315 16.65 -0.92 -12.97
N ILE A 316 16.84 0.40 -12.82
CA ILE A 316 16.38 1.17 -11.68
C ILE A 316 14.87 1.41 -11.72
N ASP A 317 14.30 1.63 -12.92
CA ASP A 317 12.86 1.77 -13.09
C ASP A 317 12.15 0.49 -12.63
N TYR A 318 12.58 -0.67 -13.13
CA TYR A 318 11.99 -1.94 -12.71
C TYR A 318 12.25 -2.24 -11.23
N ALA A 319 13.43 -1.89 -10.68
CA ALA A 319 13.67 -1.99 -9.25
C ALA A 319 12.68 -1.15 -8.44
N TYR A 320 12.45 0.09 -8.82
CA TYR A 320 11.48 0.96 -8.16
C TYR A 320 10.06 0.39 -8.20
N THR A 321 9.67 -0.21 -9.33
CA THR A 321 8.38 -0.89 -9.46
C THR A 321 8.21 -2.13 -8.58
N GLY A 322 9.30 -2.73 -8.09
CA GLY A 322 9.25 -3.78 -7.07
C GLY A 322 9.23 -3.20 -5.65
N PHE A 323 10.08 -2.20 -5.37
CA PHE A 323 10.17 -1.53 -4.07
C PHE A 323 8.84 -0.91 -3.62
N ARG A 324 8.22 -0.10 -4.48
CA ARG A 324 7.05 0.71 -4.11
C ARG A 324 5.86 -0.14 -3.63
N PRO A 325 5.38 -1.16 -4.38
CA PRO A 325 4.32 -2.03 -3.89
C PRO A 325 4.72 -2.87 -2.67
N ASN A 326 5.98 -3.29 -2.54
CA ASN A 326 6.45 -4.02 -1.36
C ASN A 326 6.30 -3.16 -0.08
N LEU A 327 6.74 -1.90 -0.14
CA LEU A 327 6.62 -0.96 0.97
C LEU A 327 5.14 -0.68 1.32
N ILE A 328 4.28 -0.54 0.31
CA ILE A 328 2.82 -0.38 0.51
C ILE A 328 2.24 -1.58 1.26
N ASN A 329 2.56 -2.80 0.82
CA ASN A 329 2.08 -4.03 1.48
C ASN A 329 2.48 -4.05 2.96
N GLN A 330 3.74 -3.72 3.26
CA GLN A 330 4.25 -3.67 4.63
C GLN A 330 3.51 -2.65 5.49
N VAL A 331 3.36 -1.42 4.99
CA VAL A 331 2.67 -0.34 5.71
C VAL A 331 1.22 -0.71 6.00
N VAL A 332 0.51 -1.32 5.04
CA VAL A 332 -0.86 -1.80 5.25
C VAL A 332 -0.89 -2.87 6.35
N MET A 333 0.02 -3.85 6.33
CA MET A 333 0.07 -4.90 7.36
C MET A 333 0.38 -4.32 8.75
N LEU A 334 1.29 -3.35 8.83
CA LEU A 334 1.62 -2.66 10.08
C LEU A 334 0.40 -1.89 10.61
N ALA A 335 -0.18 -1.03 9.78
CA ALA A 335 -1.29 -0.15 10.16
C ALA A 335 -2.59 -0.88 10.54
N THR A 336 -2.71 -2.15 10.19
CA THR A 336 -3.92 -2.97 10.45
C THR A 336 -3.68 -4.10 11.45
N GLY A 337 -2.48 -4.21 12.02
CA GLY A 337 -2.15 -5.25 12.99
C GLY A 337 -1.98 -6.66 12.39
N TYR A 338 -1.80 -6.77 11.07
CA TYR A 338 -1.53 -8.04 10.38
C TYR A 338 -0.03 -8.35 10.27
N TRP A 339 0.85 -7.40 10.60
CA TRP A 339 2.28 -7.63 10.71
C TRP A 339 2.61 -8.47 11.96
N GLN A 340 3.05 -9.71 11.76
CA GLN A 340 3.45 -10.59 12.86
C GLN A 340 4.98 -10.59 13.02
N ARG A 341 5.46 -10.26 14.22
CA ARG A 341 6.89 -10.34 14.55
C ARG A 341 7.38 -11.80 14.55
N GLY A 342 8.66 -12.01 14.25
CA GLY A 342 9.29 -13.32 14.23
C GLY A 342 10.29 -13.43 13.08
N GLU A 343 10.86 -14.63 12.90
CA GLU A 343 11.99 -14.87 11.99
C GLU A 343 11.73 -14.39 10.55
N LYS A 344 10.51 -14.58 10.03
CA LYS A 344 10.12 -14.11 8.68
C LYS A 344 10.11 -12.58 8.61
N ALA A 345 9.55 -11.90 9.60
CA ALA A 345 9.54 -10.45 9.68
C ALA A 345 10.97 -9.90 9.79
N ASP A 346 11.79 -10.48 10.66
CA ASP A 346 13.18 -10.08 10.87
C ASP A 346 14.00 -10.25 9.58
N ALA A 347 13.80 -11.36 8.87
CA ALA A 347 14.42 -11.64 7.58
C ALA A 347 14.00 -10.65 6.48
N CYS A 348 12.75 -10.17 6.50
CA CYS A 348 12.29 -9.09 5.63
C CYS A 348 12.97 -7.77 5.98
N ILE A 349 12.91 -7.36 7.26
CA ILE A 349 13.47 -6.09 7.73
C ILE A 349 14.97 -6.00 7.43
N ALA A 350 15.71 -7.08 7.67
CA ALA A 350 17.15 -7.13 7.38
C ALA A 350 17.47 -6.87 5.90
N ARG A 351 16.67 -7.41 4.98
CA ARG A 351 16.83 -7.18 3.54
C ARG A 351 16.45 -5.76 3.13
N LEU A 352 15.34 -5.24 3.66
CA LEU A 352 14.86 -3.88 3.36
C LEU A 352 15.88 -2.81 3.79
N LYS A 353 16.49 -2.97 4.99
CA LYS A 353 17.57 -2.10 5.51
C LYS A 353 18.84 -2.09 4.66
N ILE A 354 19.02 -3.07 3.77
CA ILE A 354 20.13 -3.11 2.83
C ILE A 354 19.69 -2.59 1.46
N GLY A 355 18.57 -3.09 0.95
CA GLY A 355 18.14 -2.83 -0.41
C GLY A 355 17.55 -1.46 -0.67
N ILE A 356 16.82 -0.89 0.30
CA ILE A 356 16.26 0.45 0.13
C ILE A 356 17.40 1.48 0.08
N PRO A 357 18.37 1.51 1.02
CA PRO A 357 19.53 2.38 0.89
C PRO A 357 20.34 2.15 -0.39
N ASP A 358 20.50 0.89 -0.83
CA ASP A 358 21.19 0.57 -2.09
C ASP A 358 20.46 1.13 -3.33
N LEU A 359 19.13 0.99 -3.40
CA LEU A 359 18.30 1.58 -4.46
C LEU A 359 18.48 3.09 -4.54
N TYR A 360 18.33 3.77 -3.39
CA TYR A 360 18.40 5.23 -3.35
C TYR A 360 19.81 5.77 -3.58
N TYR A 361 20.85 5.07 -3.11
CA TYR A 361 22.23 5.39 -3.46
C TYR A 361 22.45 5.35 -4.98
N LYS A 362 21.94 4.31 -5.65
CA LYS A 362 22.01 4.18 -7.11
C LYS A 362 21.19 5.23 -7.85
N MET A 363 20.04 5.66 -7.31
CA MET A 363 19.27 6.78 -7.86
C MET A 363 20.05 8.08 -7.79
N GLU A 364 20.62 8.40 -6.63
CA GLU A 364 21.38 9.64 -6.39
C GLU A 364 22.62 9.73 -7.30
N HIS A 365 23.30 8.61 -7.52
CA HIS A 365 24.51 8.55 -8.33
C HIS A 365 24.24 8.24 -9.82
N GLY A 366 22.96 8.09 -10.19
CA GLY A 366 22.50 7.72 -11.53
C GLY A 366 22.76 6.25 -11.88
N TYR A 367 21.85 5.67 -12.66
CA TYR A 367 21.94 4.28 -13.11
C TYR A 367 21.77 4.16 -14.62
N LEU A 368 22.71 3.50 -15.29
CA LEU A 368 22.59 3.20 -16.72
C LEU A 368 21.77 1.92 -16.84
N ASP A 369 20.50 2.02 -17.23
CA ASP A 369 19.62 0.85 -17.37
C ASP A 369 20.04 -0.07 -18.53
N TYR A 370 19.93 -1.39 -18.32
CA TYR A 370 19.97 -2.40 -19.37
C TYR A 370 18.73 -3.29 -19.28
N SER A 371 17.91 -3.31 -20.33
CA SER A 371 16.71 -4.15 -20.37
C SER A 371 16.31 -4.44 -21.82
N LYS A 372 15.62 -5.56 -22.04
CA LYS A 372 15.12 -5.98 -23.36
C LYS A 372 16.21 -6.01 -24.43
N GLY A 373 17.45 -6.34 -24.05
CA GLY A 373 18.61 -6.35 -24.94
C GLY A 373 19.16 -4.95 -25.30
N HIS A 374 18.70 -3.88 -24.66
CA HIS A 374 19.10 -2.51 -24.96
C HIS A 374 19.81 -1.83 -23.79
N ALA A 375 20.96 -1.23 -24.08
CA ALA A 375 21.74 -0.41 -23.16
C ALA A 375 21.31 1.07 -23.21
N SER A 376 20.94 1.64 -22.06
CA SER A 376 20.78 3.08 -21.92
C SER A 376 22.14 3.79 -21.97
N ARG A 377 22.18 4.94 -22.64
CA ARG A 377 23.36 5.83 -22.70
C ARG A 377 23.28 6.97 -21.69
N ARG A 378 22.12 7.17 -21.05
CA ARG A 378 21.87 8.26 -20.11
C ARG A 378 21.53 7.67 -18.74
N PRO A 379 22.22 8.08 -17.67
CA PRO A 379 21.88 7.63 -16.33
C PRO A 379 20.48 8.11 -15.94
N SER A 380 19.65 7.19 -15.48
CA SER A 380 18.38 7.45 -14.83
C SER A 380 18.64 7.81 -13.37
N THR A 381 18.17 8.98 -12.94
CA THR A 381 18.21 9.43 -11.53
C THR A 381 16.81 9.47 -10.90
N MET A 382 15.78 9.05 -11.65
CA MET A 382 14.35 9.09 -11.29
C MET A 382 13.90 10.41 -10.63
N SER A 383 14.46 11.54 -11.09
CA SER A 383 14.00 12.87 -10.66
C SER A 383 12.59 13.14 -11.19
N GLY A 384 11.75 13.76 -10.35
CA GLY A 384 10.36 14.10 -10.71
C GLY A 384 9.32 13.00 -10.43
N TRP A 385 9.75 11.78 -10.10
CA TRP A 385 8.87 10.78 -9.51
C TRP A 385 8.66 11.06 -8.01
N ASP A 386 7.64 10.43 -7.43
CA ASP A 386 7.37 10.33 -5.98
C ASP A 386 8.48 9.63 -5.15
N THR A 387 9.69 9.47 -5.71
CA THR A 387 10.82 8.72 -5.13
C THR A 387 11.24 9.25 -3.77
N ASP A 388 11.37 10.57 -3.62
CA ASP A 388 11.70 11.22 -2.35
C ASP A 388 10.62 10.98 -1.27
N LEU A 389 9.34 10.99 -1.66
CA LEU A 389 8.22 10.73 -0.74
C LEU A 389 8.19 9.27 -0.29
N MET A 390 8.38 8.34 -1.22
CA MET A 390 8.45 6.92 -0.89
C MET A 390 9.70 6.59 -0.07
N TYR A 391 10.80 7.33 -0.26
CA TYR A 391 11.99 7.16 0.57
C TYR A 391 11.72 7.62 1.98
N SER A 392 11.14 8.81 2.13
CA SER A 392 10.75 9.36 3.42
C SER A 392 9.77 8.44 4.15
N LEU A 393 8.83 7.81 3.44
CA LEU A 393 7.96 6.80 4.03
C LEU A 393 8.76 5.61 4.61
N TRP A 394 9.87 5.21 3.99
CA TRP A 394 10.78 4.26 4.61
C TRP A 394 11.55 4.87 5.79
N THR A 395 12.35 5.92 5.55
CA THR A 395 13.35 6.44 6.49
C THR A 395 12.76 7.13 7.72
N ASP A 396 11.59 7.75 7.59
CA ASP A 396 10.97 8.55 8.64
C ASP A 396 9.81 7.83 9.34
N VAL A 397 9.26 6.79 8.71
CA VAL A 397 8.08 6.06 9.23
C VAL A 397 8.39 4.59 9.51
N VAL A 398 8.69 3.82 8.47
CA VAL A 398 8.75 2.35 8.59
C VAL A 398 10.03 1.85 9.25
N GLU A 399 11.19 2.36 8.86
CA GLU A 399 12.48 1.96 9.44
C GLU A 399 12.59 2.34 10.92
N PRO A 400 12.28 3.58 11.34
CA PRO A 400 12.31 3.95 12.75
C PRO A 400 11.40 3.06 13.59
N PHE A 401 10.22 2.70 13.07
CA PHE A 401 9.29 1.78 13.75
C PHE A 401 9.95 0.43 14.04
N HIS A 402 10.64 -0.15 13.06
CA HIS A 402 11.33 -1.43 13.25
C HIS A 402 12.58 -1.32 14.13
N ASP A 403 13.27 -0.19 14.10
CA ASP A 403 14.37 0.13 15.01
C ASP A 403 13.91 0.39 16.46
N GLY A 404 12.60 0.45 16.69
CA GLY A 404 12.03 0.92 17.95
C GLY A 404 12.30 2.39 18.22
N LYS A 405 12.86 3.16 17.27
CA LYS A 405 13.23 4.58 17.37
C LYS A 405 12.03 5.53 17.18
N VAL A 406 10.86 5.16 17.70
CA VAL A 406 9.61 5.89 17.44
C VAL A 406 9.06 6.59 18.66
N THR A 407 8.63 7.83 18.42
CA THR A 407 7.71 8.53 19.31
C THR A 407 6.31 8.22 18.82
N CYS A 408 5.45 7.78 19.73
CA CYS A 408 4.09 7.37 19.43
C CYS A 408 3.15 8.19 20.30
N ALA A 409 2.36 9.06 19.68
CA ALA A 409 1.21 9.66 20.31
C ALA A 409 0.12 8.60 20.51
N ASN A 410 -0.55 8.65 21.66
CA ASN A 410 -1.71 7.83 21.95
C ASN A 410 -2.76 8.74 22.57
N ALA A 411 -3.82 9.04 21.82
CA ALA A 411 -4.92 9.91 22.23
C ALA A 411 -6.00 9.18 23.04
N GLY A 412 -5.85 7.86 23.22
CA GLY A 412 -6.84 6.98 23.80
C GLY A 412 -7.91 6.53 22.80
N ALA A 413 -8.77 5.60 23.23
CA ALA A 413 -9.85 5.08 22.39
C ALA A 413 -10.97 6.10 22.19
N ASP A 414 -11.68 5.99 21.07
CA ASP A 414 -12.91 6.73 20.79
C ASP A 414 -13.98 6.47 21.86
N ARG A 415 -14.74 7.51 22.22
CA ARG A 415 -15.71 7.46 23.33
C ARG A 415 -17.04 8.09 23.00
N THR A 416 -18.11 7.52 23.53
CA THR A 416 -19.42 8.18 23.61
C THR A 416 -19.66 8.61 25.06
N VAL A 417 -20.04 9.88 25.26
CA VAL A 417 -20.26 10.50 26.58
C VAL A 417 -21.57 11.30 26.57
N ALA A 418 -22.08 11.67 27.75
CA ALA A 418 -23.21 12.58 27.84
C ALA A 418 -22.78 14.03 27.53
N ALA A 419 -23.59 14.77 26.78
CA ALA A 419 -23.31 16.15 26.42
C ALA A 419 -23.16 17.05 27.65
N GLY A 420 -22.18 17.97 27.59
CA GLY A 420 -21.90 18.88 28.69
C GLY A 420 -21.18 18.26 29.90
N THR A 421 -20.83 16.96 29.86
CA THR A 421 -20.01 16.34 30.89
C THR A 421 -18.52 16.58 30.67
N ALA A 422 -17.77 16.55 31.77
CA ALA A 422 -16.32 16.62 31.77
C ALA A 422 -15.74 15.33 31.17
N VAL A 423 -14.88 15.47 30.17
CA VAL A 423 -14.18 14.37 29.50
C VAL A 423 -12.69 14.53 29.67
N THR A 424 -12.03 13.50 30.17
CA THR A 424 -10.58 13.50 30.31
C THR A 424 -9.91 13.05 29.02
N LEU A 425 -9.08 13.90 28.43
CA LEU A 425 -8.13 13.56 27.37
C LEU A 425 -6.88 12.96 28.03
N GLU A 426 -6.49 11.76 27.61
CA GLU A 426 -5.40 11.00 28.24
C GLU A 426 -4.38 10.57 27.20
N ALA A 427 -3.16 11.08 27.35
CA ALA A 427 -2.00 10.79 26.52
C ALA A 427 -0.88 10.07 27.29
N SER A 428 -1.15 9.62 28.51
CA SER A 428 -0.18 8.94 29.37
C SER A 428 0.36 7.63 28.77
N ALA A 429 -0.37 7.03 27.83
CA ALA A 429 0.08 5.86 27.05
C ALA A 429 0.97 6.21 25.85
N SER A 430 1.27 7.49 25.62
CA SER A 430 2.22 7.91 24.59
C SER A 430 3.64 7.50 24.97
N THR A 431 4.45 7.12 23.99
CA THR A 431 5.84 6.71 24.21
C THR A 431 6.80 7.64 23.47
N ALA A 432 7.93 7.95 24.09
CA ALA A 432 9.06 8.57 23.41
C ALA A 432 9.94 7.49 22.77
N ALA A 433 10.70 7.87 21.75
CA ALA A 433 11.75 7.01 21.21
C ALA A 433 12.76 6.62 22.30
N PRO A 434 13.39 5.42 22.22
CA PRO A 434 14.46 5.00 23.10
C PRO A 434 15.55 6.06 23.23
N GLY A 435 15.92 6.38 24.48
CA GLY A 435 16.89 7.43 24.79
C GLY A 435 16.35 8.86 24.73
N THR A 436 15.06 9.06 24.46
CA THR A 436 14.39 10.36 24.52
C THR A 436 13.26 10.36 25.56
N THR A 437 12.74 11.54 25.87
CA THR A 437 11.57 11.74 26.74
C THR A 437 10.54 12.57 26.02
N ILE A 438 9.24 12.39 26.32
CA ILE A 438 8.22 13.32 25.82
C ILE A 438 8.44 14.67 26.50
N ARG A 439 8.52 15.74 25.71
CA ARG A 439 8.70 17.12 26.19
C ARG A 439 7.47 18.00 26.03
N ALA A 440 6.53 17.63 25.15
CA ALA A 440 5.33 18.41 24.91
C ALA A 440 4.16 17.54 24.46
N TRP A 441 2.96 17.92 24.91
CA TRP A 441 1.67 17.45 24.43
C TRP A 441 0.88 18.65 23.94
N ARG A 442 0.15 18.51 22.85
CA ARG A 442 -0.75 19.55 22.33
C ARG A 442 -2.02 18.90 21.84
N TRP A 443 -3.12 19.19 22.52
CA TRP A 443 -4.46 18.77 22.13
C TRP A 443 -5.13 19.90 21.36
N ARG A 444 -5.70 19.59 20.19
CA ARG A 444 -6.41 20.54 19.34
C ARG A 444 -7.73 19.94 18.86
N ALA A 445 -8.75 20.77 18.72
CA ALA A 445 -9.92 20.39 17.95
C ALA A 445 -9.56 20.27 16.46
N ALA A 446 -10.40 19.61 15.67
CA ALA A 446 -10.20 19.42 14.23
C ALA A 446 -10.00 20.74 13.43
N ASP A 447 -10.51 21.87 13.94
CA ASP A 447 -10.35 23.22 13.37
C ASP A 447 -9.02 23.90 13.78
N GLY A 448 -8.16 23.20 14.53
CA GLY A 448 -6.87 23.70 15.01
C GLY A 448 -6.94 24.44 16.35
N ARG A 449 -8.13 24.69 16.90
CA ARG A 449 -8.31 25.39 18.17
C ARG A 449 -7.63 24.61 19.32
N PRO A 450 -6.76 25.25 20.12
CA PRO A 450 -6.09 24.59 21.23
C PRO A 450 -7.09 24.19 22.32
N LEU A 451 -6.93 22.99 22.86
CA LEU A 451 -7.75 22.45 23.95
C LEU A 451 -6.94 22.25 25.24
N ALA A 452 -5.71 21.72 25.13
CA ALA A 452 -4.83 21.48 26.28
C ALA A 452 -3.37 21.27 25.84
N GLU A 453 -2.44 21.38 26.80
CA GLU A 453 -0.98 21.19 26.56
C GLU A 453 -0.33 20.19 27.53
N SER A 454 -1.14 19.38 28.22
CA SER A 454 -0.70 18.38 29.19
C SER A 454 -1.03 16.96 28.76
N ALA A 455 -0.31 15.99 29.31
CA ALA A 455 -0.56 14.56 29.06
C ALA A 455 -1.97 14.13 29.50
N SER A 456 -2.52 14.75 30.54
CA SER A 456 -3.89 14.55 31.00
C SER A 456 -4.56 15.92 31.13
N ALA A 457 -5.76 16.06 30.57
CA ALA A 457 -6.53 17.29 30.63
C ALA A 457 -8.04 17.00 30.65
N THR A 458 -8.83 17.83 31.32
CA THR A 458 -10.29 17.70 31.32
C THR A 458 -10.90 18.80 30.46
N VAL A 459 -11.76 18.41 29.51
CA VAL A 459 -12.48 19.31 28.62
C VAL A 459 -13.98 19.05 28.71
N THR A 460 -14.79 20.07 28.48
CA THR A 460 -16.24 19.91 28.33
C THR A 460 -16.63 20.13 26.89
N LEU A 461 -17.37 19.19 26.31
CA LEU A 461 -17.76 19.22 24.90
C LEU A 461 -19.27 19.40 24.77
N PRO A 462 -19.75 20.29 23.87
CA PRO A 462 -21.17 20.39 23.57
C PRO A 462 -21.66 19.12 22.86
N ALA A 463 -22.98 18.96 22.74
CA ALA A 463 -23.55 17.84 21.97
C ALA A 463 -23.00 17.84 20.53
N GLY A 464 -22.60 16.66 20.04
CA GLY A 464 -21.99 16.49 18.73
C GLY A 464 -20.79 15.55 18.73
N THR A 465 -20.17 15.39 17.56
CA THR A 465 -18.96 14.58 17.37
C THR A 465 -17.74 15.49 17.27
N HIS A 466 -16.74 15.24 18.12
CA HIS A 466 -15.54 16.05 18.26
C HIS A 466 -14.30 15.20 17.98
N PRO A 467 -13.72 15.26 16.78
CA PRO A 467 -12.38 14.77 16.53
C PRO A 467 -11.37 15.69 17.22
N ILE A 468 -10.52 15.12 18.06
CA ILE A 468 -9.51 15.83 18.82
C ILE A 468 -8.16 15.23 18.51
N VAL A 469 -7.25 16.07 18.01
CA VAL A 469 -5.89 15.69 17.62
C VAL A 469 -4.94 15.93 18.79
N LEU A 470 -4.23 14.88 19.18
CA LEU A 470 -3.06 14.93 20.04
C LEU A 470 -1.80 15.05 19.18
N GLU A 471 -0.92 15.97 19.53
CA GLU A 471 0.45 16.05 19.03
C GLU A 471 1.43 15.87 20.20
N VAL A 472 2.33 14.90 20.09
CA VAL A 472 3.38 14.59 21.06
C VAL A 472 4.72 14.92 20.44
N THR A 473 5.56 15.65 21.19
CA THR A 473 6.94 15.93 20.78
C THR A 473 7.93 15.33 21.78
N ASP A 474 8.93 14.60 21.28
CA ASP A 474 10.02 14.08 22.12
C ASP A 474 11.18 15.09 22.28
N SER A 475 12.13 14.77 23.15
CA SER A 475 13.30 15.60 23.45
C SER A 475 14.28 15.75 22.28
N ALA A 476 14.19 14.88 21.26
CA ALA A 476 14.93 14.99 20.00
C ALA A 476 14.17 15.80 18.93
N GLY A 477 12.99 16.32 19.25
CA GLY A 477 12.17 17.11 18.34
C GLY A 477 11.29 16.30 17.39
N ARG A 478 11.22 14.97 17.54
CA ARG A 478 10.31 14.14 16.74
C ARG A 478 8.88 14.41 17.17
N VAL A 479 8.00 14.52 16.19
CA VAL A 479 6.58 14.78 16.40
C VAL A 479 5.79 13.55 15.98
N SER A 480 4.82 13.15 16.79
CA SER A 480 3.84 12.12 16.47
C SER A 480 2.45 12.65 16.76
N ARG A 481 1.47 12.27 15.95
CA ARG A 481 0.08 12.65 16.14
C ARG A 481 -0.80 11.43 16.30
N ASP A 482 -1.90 11.61 17.02
CA ASP A 482 -2.99 10.66 17.12
C ASP A 482 -4.31 11.42 17.26
N THR A 483 -5.44 10.81 16.90
CA THR A 483 -6.76 11.44 16.98
C THR A 483 -7.71 10.56 17.77
N VAL A 484 -8.38 11.15 18.77
CA VAL A 484 -9.52 10.55 19.47
C VAL A 484 -10.82 11.20 19.02
N VAL A 485 -11.85 10.40 18.76
CA VAL A 485 -13.20 10.88 18.45
C VAL A 485 -14.07 10.76 19.70
N ILE A 486 -14.62 11.89 20.14
CA ILE A 486 -15.58 11.94 21.25
C ILE A 486 -16.96 12.31 20.71
N THR A 487 -17.93 11.41 20.87
CA THR A 487 -19.34 11.66 20.57
C THR A 487 -20.09 12.01 21.85
N ALA A 488 -20.43 13.28 22.01
CA ALA A 488 -21.22 13.78 23.13
C ALA A 488 -22.71 13.80 22.76
N LYS A 489 -23.55 13.07 23.50
CA LYS A 489 -24.98 12.89 23.20
C LYS A 489 -25.90 13.53 24.22
#